data_AF-A0A9X8DSX6-F1
#
_entry.id   AF-A0A9X8DSX6-F1
#
_cell.length_a   1.000
_cell.length_b   1.000
_cell.length_c   1.000
_cell.angle_alpha   90.00
_cell.angle_beta   90.00
_cell.angle_gamma   90.00
#
_symmetry.space_group_name_H-M   'P 1'
#
loop_
_entity.id
_entity.type
_entity.pdbx_description
1 polymer ?
#
loop_
_entity_poly.entity_id
_entity_poly.type
_entity_poly.pdbx_seq_one_letter_code
_entity_poly.pdbx_strand_id
1 'polypeptide(L)'
;MNTPTPPTLVSASTTSLQVTWTLPPGDNRTPVLGYQLERKGDGPASETWTLVATRLVQTYEDVVHNAVVPPMTLTATGLASDAAFRFRVRARNAGGWGHIQGWTPTQKAGAKILLNDLFAKFSYAAFPSAHATGLWALRVITEPPTRRKIGRNEAAMKLQGLFRRRQARRLLAAMATALFPQIIDPATGLAYYYDTRTGAASWTPPSRFLVS
;
A
#
# COMPACT_ATOMS: atom_id res chain seq x y z
N MET A 1 -2.47 15.20 -39.51
CA MET A 1 -2.58 15.81 -38.16
C MET A 1 -1.45 15.30 -37.30
N ASN A 2 -0.85 16.17 -36.50
CA ASN A 2 0.25 15.86 -35.61
C ASN A 2 -0.23 14.94 -34.47
N THR A 3 0.11 13.65 -34.55
CA THR A 3 -0.28 12.64 -33.55
C THR A 3 0.94 12.19 -32.74
N PRO A 4 0.94 12.37 -31.41
CA PRO A 4 2.05 11.94 -30.57
C PRO A 4 2.17 10.41 -30.50
N THR A 5 3.38 9.93 -30.25
CA THR A 5 3.64 8.52 -29.95
C THR A 5 2.96 8.13 -28.62
N PRO A 6 2.63 6.82 -28.43
CA PRO A 6 2.16 6.35 -27.14
C PRO A 6 3.14 6.71 -26.02
N PRO A 7 2.67 7.16 -24.84
CA PRO A 7 3.58 7.55 -23.77
C PRO A 7 4.49 6.41 -23.30
N THR A 8 5.66 6.74 -22.78
CA THR A 8 6.61 5.80 -22.18
C THR A 8 6.93 6.23 -20.76
N LEU A 9 7.22 5.27 -19.87
CA LEU A 9 7.54 5.56 -18.47
C LEU A 9 8.96 6.13 -18.36
N VAL A 10 9.11 7.22 -17.61
CA VAL A 10 10.40 7.87 -17.32
C VAL A 10 10.83 7.58 -15.89
N SER A 11 9.92 7.76 -14.93
CA SER A 11 10.19 7.51 -13.52
C SER A 11 8.89 7.16 -12.78
N ALA A 12 9.03 6.46 -11.67
CA ALA A 12 7.91 6.06 -10.83
C ALA A 12 8.13 6.41 -9.36
N SER A 13 7.03 6.63 -8.65
CA SER A 13 6.94 6.58 -7.19
C SER A 13 5.77 5.68 -6.79
N THR A 14 5.53 5.53 -5.49
CA THR A 14 4.35 4.81 -4.98
C THR A 14 3.03 5.51 -5.31
N THR A 15 3.04 6.82 -5.60
CA THR A 15 1.84 7.64 -5.83
C THR A 15 1.91 8.53 -7.07
N SER A 16 2.98 8.41 -7.86
CA SER A 16 3.15 9.17 -9.09
C SER A 16 3.89 8.40 -10.16
N LEU A 17 3.58 8.70 -11.43
CA LEU A 17 4.28 8.16 -12.60
C LEU A 17 4.60 9.32 -13.54
N GLN A 18 5.87 9.47 -13.91
CA GLN A 18 6.29 10.40 -14.92
C GLN A 18 6.36 9.70 -16.27
N VAL A 19 5.67 10.22 -17.28
CA VAL A 19 5.62 9.68 -18.63
C VAL A 19 6.07 10.72 -19.66
N THR A 20 6.65 10.27 -20.76
CA THR A 20 7.08 11.10 -21.88
C THR A 20 6.53 10.56 -23.20
N TRP A 21 6.43 11.40 -24.21
CA TRP A 21 6.10 11.00 -25.58
C TRP A 21 6.89 11.86 -26.55
N THR A 22 6.80 11.54 -27.83
CA THR A 22 7.41 12.32 -28.90
C THR A 22 6.36 12.65 -29.94
N LEU A 23 6.55 13.77 -30.63
CA LEU A 23 5.79 14.06 -31.83
C LEU A 23 6.62 13.62 -33.03
N PRO A 24 6.14 12.66 -33.87
CA PRO A 24 6.81 12.34 -35.12
C PRO A 24 6.98 13.59 -35.99
N PRO A 25 8.01 13.68 -36.83
CA PRO A 25 8.14 14.76 -37.80
C PRO A 25 6.97 14.69 -38.78
N GLY A 26 5.91 15.43 -38.47
CA GLY A 26 4.69 15.55 -39.27
C GLY A 26 4.62 16.90 -39.97
N ASP A 27 3.56 17.12 -40.74
CA ASP A 27 3.35 18.35 -41.50
C ASP A 27 3.41 19.58 -40.57
N ASN A 28 4.49 20.36 -40.68
CA ASN A 28 4.75 21.62 -39.95
C ASN A 28 3.71 22.74 -40.20
N ARG A 29 2.55 22.42 -40.78
CA ARG A 29 1.53 23.40 -41.22
C ARG A 29 0.67 23.94 -40.08
N THR A 30 0.55 23.23 -38.96
CA THR A 30 -0.14 23.74 -37.76
C THR A 30 0.68 23.43 -36.49
N PRO A 31 1.15 24.45 -35.76
CA PRO A 31 1.94 24.24 -34.56
C PRO A 31 1.12 23.51 -33.49
N VAL A 32 1.78 22.63 -32.74
CA VAL A 32 1.18 22.00 -31.57
C VAL A 32 1.24 22.98 -30.41
N LEU A 33 0.09 23.25 -29.80
CA LEU A 33 -0.08 24.18 -28.68
C LEU A 33 0.07 23.47 -27.33
N GLY A 34 -0.08 22.15 -27.30
CA GLY A 34 0.06 21.37 -26.08
C GLY A 34 -0.51 19.97 -26.20
N TYR A 35 -0.62 19.30 -25.05
CA TYR A 35 -1.02 17.90 -24.98
C TYR A 35 -2.04 17.66 -23.87
N GLN A 36 -2.89 16.67 -24.07
CA GLN A 36 -3.77 16.13 -23.05
C GLN A 36 -3.36 14.70 -22.74
N LEU A 37 -2.94 14.48 -21.50
CA LEU A 37 -2.63 13.17 -20.97
C LEU A 37 -3.81 12.66 -20.14
N GLU A 38 -4.29 11.48 -20.48
CA GLU A 38 -5.31 10.79 -19.73
C GLU A 38 -4.74 9.49 -19.15
N ARG A 39 -5.28 9.08 -18.00
CA ARG A 39 -4.98 7.81 -17.36
C ARG A 39 -6.23 6.99 -17.17
N LYS A 40 -6.07 5.68 -17.23
CA LYS A 40 -7.05 4.70 -16.77
C LYS A 40 -6.33 3.73 -15.84
N GLY A 41 -6.97 3.29 -14.78
CA GLY A 41 -6.43 2.25 -13.91
C GLY A 41 -7.20 0.93 -14.01
N ASP A 42 -6.60 -0.11 -13.44
CA ASP A 42 -7.23 -1.42 -13.22
C ASP A 42 -7.48 -1.60 -11.68
N GLY A 43 -8.60 -2.24 -11.29
CA GLY A 43 -8.91 -2.55 -9.88
C GLY A 43 -9.44 -1.35 -9.06
N PRO A 44 -8.84 -0.98 -7.91
CA PRO A 44 -9.30 0.16 -7.09
C PRO A 44 -9.08 1.53 -7.78
N ALA A 45 -8.41 1.56 -8.93
CA ALA A 45 -8.23 2.75 -9.74
C ALA A 45 -9.35 2.88 -10.79
N SER A 46 -9.70 4.11 -11.18
CA SER A 46 -10.78 4.39 -12.14
C SER A 46 -10.63 3.60 -13.45
N GLU A 47 -11.63 2.77 -13.77
CA GLU A 47 -11.71 2.04 -15.04
C GLU A 47 -12.09 2.93 -16.23
N THR A 48 -12.42 4.20 -15.98
CA THR A 48 -12.65 5.21 -17.02
C THR A 48 -11.42 6.09 -17.21
N TRP A 49 -11.24 6.60 -18.44
CA TRP A 49 -10.17 7.55 -18.74
C TRP A 49 -10.42 8.87 -18.00
N THR A 50 -9.44 9.28 -17.21
CA THR A 50 -9.48 10.49 -16.38
C THR A 50 -8.29 11.39 -16.73
N LEU A 51 -8.51 12.69 -16.71
CA LEU A 51 -7.45 13.67 -17.00
C LEU A 51 -6.37 13.61 -15.91
N VAL A 52 -5.10 13.52 -16.32
CA VAL A 52 -3.97 13.39 -15.40
C VAL A 52 -3.54 14.73 -14.80
N ALA A 53 -3.50 15.77 -15.64
CA ALA A 53 -3.06 17.10 -15.24
C ALA A 53 -3.90 18.15 -15.96
N THR A 54 -4.24 19.21 -15.24
CA THR A 54 -5.24 20.21 -15.66
C THR A 54 -4.73 21.35 -16.53
N ARG A 55 -3.41 21.49 -16.80
CA ARG A 55 -2.93 22.68 -17.55
C ARG A 55 -1.60 22.48 -18.29
N LEU A 56 -1.67 22.19 -19.59
CA LEU A 56 -0.50 22.01 -20.47
C LEU A 56 -0.74 22.48 -21.90
N VAL A 57 -1.76 23.30 -22.11
CA VAL A 57 -1.99 23.92 -23.41
C VAL A 57 -1.52 25.36 -23.32
N GLN A 58 -0.49 25.67 -24.10
CA GLN A 58 0.03 27.02 -24.30
C GLN A 58 -0.80 27.79 -25.33
N THR A 59 -0.63 29.10 -25.39
CA THR A 59 -1.27 29.93 -26.42
C THR A 59 -0.54 29.80 -27.77
N TYR A 60 -1.19 30.23 -28.85
CA TYR A 60 -0.55 30.27 -30.17
C TYR A 60 0.63 31.25 -30.18
N GLU A 61 0.48 32.40 -29.53
CA GLU A 61 1.51 33.44 -29.41
C GLU A 61 2.76 32.89 -28.72
N ASP A 62 2.60 32.16 -27.62
CA ASP A 62 3.72 31.55 -26.90
C ASP A 62 4.52 30.58 -27.76
N VAL A 63 3.83 29.72 -28.51
CA VAL A 63 4.51 28.67 -29.30
C VAL A 63 5.15 29.25 -30.56
N VAL A 64 4.48 30.16 -31.26
CA VAL A 64 4.93 30.63 -32.58
C VAL A 64 5.83 31.86 -32.49
N HIS A 65 5.49 32.83 -31.64
CA HIS A 65 6.24 34.08 -31.53
C HIS A 65 7.30 34.03 -30.42
N ASN A 66 6.96 33.42 -29.28
CA ASN A 66 7.91 33.29 -28.16
C ASN A 66 8.72 31.98 -28.21
N ALA A 67 8.54 31.16 -29.26
CA ALA A 67 9.23 29.88 -29.47
C ALA A 67 9.15 28.91 -28.27
N VAL A 68 8.08 28.98 -27.48
CA VAL A 68 7.87 28.09 -26.34
C VAL A 68 7.55 26.69 -26.85
N VAL A 69 8.38 25.72 -26.48
CA VAL A 69 8.15 24.31 -26.81
C VAL A 69 7.17 23.70 -25.79
N PRO A 70 6.01 23.18 -26.22
CA PRO A 70 5.09 22.53 -25.30
C PRO A 70 5.74 21.27 -24.68
N PRO A 71 5.56 21.04 -23.37
CA PRO A 71 6.22 19.95 -22.66
C PRO A 71 5.74 18.59 -23.20
N MET A 72 6.70 17.70 -23.45
CA MET A 72 6.44 16.32 -23.88
C MET A 72 6.64 15.30 -22.75
N THR A 73 6.66 15.78 -21.50
CA THR A 73 6.84 14.97 -20.30
C THR A 73 5.91 15.46 -19.22
N LEU A 74 5.24 14.53 -18.52
CA LEU A 74 4.32 14.84 -17.43
C LEU A 74 4.37 13.85 -16.29
N THR A 75 4.08 14.37 -15.10
CA THR A 75 3.93 13.57 -13.90
C THR A 75 2.47 13.43 -13.52
N ALA A 76 1.95 12.21 -13.58
CA ALA A 76 0.69 11.84 -12.97
C ALA A 76 0.87 11.69 -11.47
N THR A 77 0.13 12.45 -10.66
CA THR A 77 0.22 12.40 -9.19
C THR A 77 -1.08 11.88 -8.58
N GLY A 78 -1.05 11.56 -7.28
CA GLY A 78 -2.24 11.07 -6.55
C GLY A 78 -2.73 9.71 -7.03
N LEU A 79 -1.83 8.88 -7.55
CA LEU A 79 -2.14 7.53 -8.01
C LEU A 79 -2.30 6.60 -6.80
N ALA A 80 -3.28 5.70 -6.88
CA ALA A 80 -3.44 4.63 -5.90
C ALA A 80 -2.21 3.70 -5.94
N SER A 81 -1.60 3.46 -4.78
CA SER A 81 -0.44 2.58 -4.65
C SER A 81 -0.78 1.13 -5.02
N ASP A 82 0.17 0.44 -5.66
CA ASP A 82 0.07 -0.93 -6.18
C ASP A 82 -1.02 -1.15 -7.25
N ALA A 83 -1.62 -0.07 -7.76
CA ALA A 83 -2.53 -0.12 -8.89
C ALA A 83 -1.78 -0.05 -10.23
N ALA A 84 -2.36 -0.72 -11.23
CA ALA A 84 -1.89 -0.69 -12.61
C ALA A 84 -2.61 0.45 -13.36
N PHE A 85 -1.86 1.22 -14.14
CA PHE A 85 -2.34 2.35 -14.93
C PHE A 85 -1.94 2.21 -16.39
N ARG A 86 -2.76 2.75 -17.28
CA ARG A 86 -2.46 2.96 -18.70
C ARG A 86 -2.60 4.44 -19.00
N PHE A 87 -1.74 4.95 -19.87
CA PHE A 87 -1.76 6.34 -20.29
C PHE A 87 -2.04 6.45 -21.79
N ARG A 88 -2.68 7.54 -22.20
CA ARG A 88 -2.81 7.93 -23.60
C ARG A 88 -2.69 9.43 -23.73
N VAL A 89 -2.16 9.89 -24.85
CA VAL A 89 -1.93 11.30 -25.10
C VAL A 89 -2.45 11.71 -26.47
N ARG A 90 -2.97 12.94 -26.56
CA ARG A 90 -3.29 13.61 -27.84
C ARG A 90 -2.77 15.04 -27.85
N ALA A 91 -2.42 15.52 -29.04
CA ALA A 91 -1.95 16.88 -29.26
C ALA A 91 -3.13 17.85 -29.50
N ARG A 92 -2.95 19.12 -29.14
CA ARG A 92 -3.83 20.23 -29.52
C ARG A 92 -3.14 21.14 -30.52
N ASN A 93 -3.85 21.56 -31.56
CA ASN A 93 -3.44 22.64 -32.44
C ASN A 93 -4.54 23.72 -32.52
N ALA A 94 -4.37 24.71 -33.39
CA ALA A 94 -5.38 25.75 -33.63
C ALA A 94 -6.74 25.19 -34.09
N GLY A 95 -6.75 24.02 -34.76
CA GLY A 95 -7.96 23.32 -35.20
C GLY A 95 -8.62 22.43 -34.15
N GLY A 96 -8.06 22.35 -32.93
CA GLY A 96 -8.60 21.55 -31.83
C GLY A 96 -7.74 20.35 -31.46
N TRP A 97 -8.38 19.30 -30.94
CA TRP A 97 -7.71 18.10 -30.43
C TRP A 97 -7.50 17.06 -31.55
N GLY A 98 -6.27 16.58 -31.69
CA GLY A 98 -5.92 15.51 -32.62
C GLY A 98 -6.36 14.12 -32.14
N HIS A 99 -6.16 13.13 -33.01
CA HIS A 99 -6.46 11.73 -32.73
C HIS A 99 -5.46 11.08 -31.75
N ILE A 100 -5.92 10.06 -31.02
CA ILE A 100 -5.09 9.24 -30.12
C ILE A 100 -4.59 8.02 -30.90
N GLN A 101 -3.29 7.88 -31.13
CA GLN A 101 -2.74 6.73 -31.87
C GLN A 101 -2.75 5.42 -31.07
N GLY A 102 -2.69 5.48 -29.74
CA GLY A 102 -2.66 4.30 -28.90
C GLY A 102 -2.52 4.63 -27.42
N TRP A 103 -2.37 3.59 -26.60
CA TRP A 103 -2.12 3.68 -25.16
C TRP A 103 -0.87 2.91 -24.77
N THR A 104 -0.29 3.27 -23.63
CA THR A 104 0.87 2.57 -23.08
C THR A 104 0.52 1.13 -22.70
N PRO A 105 1.50 0.21 -22.69
CA PRO A 105 1.40 -1.00 -21.88
C PRO A 105 1.07 -0.63 -20.42
N THR A 106 0.51 -1.59 -19.68
CA THR A 106 0.16 -1.38 -18.28
C THR A 106 1.40 -1.04 -17.44
N GLN A 107 1.41 0.13 -16.80
CA GLN A 107 2.45 0.64 -15.92
C GLN A 107 1.93 0.58 -14.47
N LYS A 108 2.65 -0.07 -13.54
CA LYS A 108 2.21 -0.15 -12.13
C LYS A 108 2.84 0.95 -11.28
N ALA A 109 2.02 1.76 -10.60
CA ALA A 109 2.54 2.61 -9.53
C ALA A 109 2.71 1.74 -8.29
N GLY A 110 3.93 1.40 -7.89
CA GLY A 110 4.11 0.48 -6.75
C GLY A 110 5.54 0.13 -6.43
N ALA A 111 5.75 -0.41 -5.22
CA ALA A 111 7.07 -0.77 -4.69
C ALA A 111 7.83 -1.73 -5.61
N LYS A 112 7.12 -2.60 -6.33
CA LYS A 112 7.70 -3.52 -7.32
C LYS A 112 8.42 -2.80 -8.47
N ILE A 113 7.86 -1.71 -9.00
CA ILE A 113 8.50 -0.94 -10.08
C ILE A 113 9.71 -0.18 -9.55
N LEU A 114 9.60 0.38 -8.34
CA LEU A 114 10.72 1.08 -7.68
C LEU A 114 11.91 0.17 -7.43
N LEU A 115 11.67 -1.09 -7.06
CA LEU A 115 12.75 -2.06 -6.84
C LEU A 115 13.45 -2.43 -8.16
N ASN A 116 12.72 -2.56 -9.26
CA ASN A 116 13.34 -2.84 -10.57
C ASN A 116 14.18 -1.65 -11.06
N ASP A 117 13.67 -0.42 -10.94
CA ASP A 117 14.42 0.79 -11.30
C ASP A 117 15.65 0.98 -10.38
N LEU A 118 15.53 0.65 -9.09
CA LEU A 118 16.64 0.66 -8.15
C LEU A 118 17.76 -0.30 -8.59
N PHE A 119 17.42 -1.53 -9.00
CA PHE A 119 18.42 -2.50 -9.47
C PHE A 119 19.06 -2.10 -10.80
N ALA A 120 18.32 -1.45 -11.69
CA ALA A 120 18.89 -0.91 -12.92
C ALA A 120 19.88 0.24 -12.65
N LYS A 121 19.62 1.05 -11.63
CA LYS A 121 20.42 2.24 -11.30
C LYS A 121 21.63 1.95 -10.41
N PHE A 122 21.53 0.96 -9.52
CA PHE A 122 22.57 0.62 -8.56
C PHE A 122 23.06 -0.82 -8.79
N SER A 123 24.29 -0.97 -9.29
CA SER A 123 24.84 -2.29 -9.58
C SER A 123 25.11 -3.10 -8.30
N TYR A 124 24.90 -4.40 -8.38
CA TYR A 124 25.22 -5.34 -7.29
C TYR A 124 26.69 -5.22 -6.83
N ALA A 125 27.62 -5.02 -7.77
CA ALA A 125 29.05 -4.92 -7.48
C ALA A 125 29.39 -3.73 -6.56
N ALA A 126 28.68 -2.61 -6.70
CA ALA A 126 28.90 -1.44 -5.85
C ALA A 126 28.11 -1.48 -4.54
N PHE A 127 26.93 -2.12 -4.53
CA PHE A 127 26.00 -2.08 -3.38
C PHE A 127 25.35 -3.44 -3.06
N PRO A 128 26.12 -4.46 -2.66
CA PRO A 128 25.62 -5.83 -2.50
C PRO A 128 24.56 -5.97 -1.39
N SER A 129 24.70 -5.28 -0.25
CA SER A 129 23.75 -5.33 0.86
C SER A 129 22.40 -4.68 0.54
N ALA A 130 22.42 -3.53 -0.16
CA ALA A 130 21.21 -2.85 -0.62
C ALA A 130 20.46 -3.71 -1.64
N HIS A 131 21.20 -4.36 -2.55
CA HIS A 131 20.62 -5.24 -3.56
C HIS A 131 20.01 -6.50 -2.94
N ALA A 132 20.69 -7.11 -1.96
CA ALA A 132 20.15 -8.26 -1.22
C ALA A 132 18.85 -7.90 -0.47
N THR A 133 18.83 -6.73 0.17
CA THR A 133 17.64 -6.21 0.86
C THR A 133 16.49 -5.95 -0.12
N GLY A 134 16.80 -5.32 -1.25
CA GLY A 134 15.82 -5.08 -2.30
C GLY A 134 15.25 -6.38 -2.86
N LEU A 135 16.08 -7.41 -3.08
CA LEU A 135 15.65 -8.70 -3.63
C LEU A 135 14.76 -9.45 -2.63
N TRP A 136 15.09 -9.38 -1.34
CA TRP A 136 14.21 -9.88 -0.29
C TRP A 136 12.86 -9.16 -0.33
N ALA A 137 12.85 -7.83 -0.41
CA ALA A 137 11.61 -7.05 -0.46
C ALA A 137 10.78 -7.38 -1.72
N LEU A 138 11.42 -7.48 -2.88
CA LEU A 138 10.77 -7.85 -4.13
C LEU A 138 10.11 -9.23 -4.00
N ARG A 139 10.84 -10.21 -3.46
CA ARG A 139 10.33 -11.56 -3.22
C ARG A 139 9.13 -11.56 -2.29
N VAL A 140 9.17 -10.84 -1.17
CA VAL A 140 8.05 -10.74 -0.22
C VAL A 140 6.81 -10.15 -0.88
N ILE A 141 6.98 -9.17 -1.78
CA ILE A 141 5.88 -8.54 -2.51
C ILE A 141 5.31 -9.46 -3.60
N THR A 142 6.16 -10.22 -4.32
CA THR A 142 5.71 -11.09 -5.42
C THR A 142 5.22 -12.46 -4.94
N GLU A 143 5.81 -12.96 -3.86
CA GLU A 143 5.55 -14.27 -3.26
C GLU A 143 5.33 -14.05 -1.76
N PRO A 144 4.14 -13.57 -1.34
CA PRO A 144 3.85 -13.39 0.07
C PRO A 144 4.08 -14.73 0.79
N PRO A 145 4.78 -14.75 1.93
CA PRO A 145 5.11 -15.98 2.63
C PRO A 145 3.81 -16.73 2.96
N THR A 146 3.59 -17.86 2.29
CA THR A 146 2.40 -18.67 2.54
C THR A 146 2.46 -19.21 3.95
N ARG A 147 1.46 -18.91 4.77
CA ARG A 147 1.35 -19.50 6.11
C ARG A 147 1.29 -21.02 5.97
N ARG A 148 2.25 -21.73 6.54
CA ARG A 148 2.28 -23.21 6.53
C ARG A 148 0.93 -23.73 7.06
N LYS A 149 0.28 -24.61 6.29
CA LYS A 149 -0.91 -25.31 6.76
C LYS A 149 -0.51 -26.23 7.92
N ILE A 150 -1.12 -26.02 9.09
CA ILE A 150 -0.88 -26.84 10.27
C ILE A 150 -1.46 -28.24 10.02
N GLY A 151 -0.66 -29.29 10.22
CA GLY A 151 -1.12 -30.67 10.06
C GLY A 151 -2.14 -31.06 11.14
N ARG A 152 -2.98 -32.06 10.88
CA ARG A 152 -4.06 -32.48 11.80
C ARG A 152 -3.56 -32.73 13.24
N ASN A 153 -2.45 -33.45 13.40
CA ASN A 153 -1.88 -33.77 14.71
C ASN A 153 -1.33 -32.53 15.43
N GLU A 154 -0.70 -31.62 14.69
CA GLU A 154 -0.18 -30.37 15.26
C GLU A 154 -1.35 -29.46 15.72
N ALA A 155 -2.42 -29.37 14.92
CA ALA A 155 -3.63 -28.66 15.31
C ALA A 155 -4.27 -29.29 16.55
N ALA A 156 -4.37 -30.63 16.59
CA ALA A 156 -4.90 -31.36 17.73
C ALA A 156 -4.08 -31.11 19.00
N MET A 157 -2.74 -31.16 18.94
CA MET A 157 -1.88 -30.87 20.09
C MET A 157 -2.07 -29.43 20.61
N LYS A 158 -2.23 -28.45 19.72
CA LYS A 158 -2.50 -27.05 20.11
C LYS A 158 -3.85 -26.93 20.83
N LEU A 159 -4.90 -27.56 20.29
CA LEU A 159 -6.23 -27.56 20.91
C LEU A 159 -6.22 -28.29 22.27
N GLN A 160 -5.56 -29.44 22.35
CA GLN A 160 -5.41 -30.19 23.61
C GLN A 160 -4.64 -29.37 24.66
N GLY A 161 -3.55 -28.70 24.27
CA GLY A 161 -2.80 -27.82 25.16
C GLY A 161 -3.63 -26.65 25.67
N LEU A 162 -4.40 -26.01 24.80
CA LEU A 162 -5.34 -24.96 25.19
C LEU A 162 -6.40 -25.47 26.18
N PHE A 163 -6.95 -26.65 25.94
CA PHE A 163 -7.93 -27.27 26.83
C PHE A 163 -7.34 -27.58 28.21
N ARG A 164 -6.18 -28.24 28.26
CA ARG A 164 -5.47 -28.54 29.51
C ARG A 164 -5.16 -27.26 30.29
N ARG A 165 -4.69 -26.21 29.61
CA ARG A 165 -4.44 -24.90 30.24
C ARG A 165 -5.72 -24.28 30.79
N ARG A 166 -6.85 -24.39 30.07
CA ARG A 166 -8.16 -23.88 30.52
C ARG A 166 -8.66 -24.64 31.76
N GLN A 167 -8.50 -25.96 31.78
CA GLN A 167 -8.86 -26.76 32.96
C GLN A 167 -7.99 -26.42 34.17
N ALA A 168 -6.67 -26.32 33.99
CA ALA A 168 -5.75 -25.94 35.07
C ALA A 168 -6.12 -24.57 35.66
N ARG A 169 -6.45 -23.57 34.82
CA ARG A 169 -6.91 -22.26 35.30
C ARG A 169 -8.23 -22.34 36.07
N ARG A 170 -9.19 -23.15 35.60
CA ARG A 170 -10.46 -23.36 36.33
C ARG A 170 -10.24 -23.99 37.70
N LEU A 171 -9.37 -25.00 37.78
CA LEU A 171 -9.02 -25.64 39.06
C LEU A 171 -8.34 -24.66 39.99
N LEU A 172 -7.35 -23.90 39.51
CA LEU A 172 -6.69 -22.87 40.32
C LEU A 172 -7.66 -21.81 40.81
N ALA A 173 -8.58 -21.34 39.97
CA ALA A 173 -9.61 -20.39 40.37
C ALA A 173 -10.53 -20.98 41.46
N ALA A 174 -11.00 -22.21 41.29
CA ALA A 174 -11.84 -22.88 42.28
C ALA A 174 -11.11 -23.08 43.63
N MET A 175 -9.85 -23.51 43.59
CA MET A 175 -9.00 -23.64 44.78
C MET A 175 -8.79 -22.29 45.46
N ALA A 176 -8.56 -21.24 44.68
CA ALA A 176 -8.39 -19.90 45.21
C ALA A 176 -9.69 -19.45 45.90
N THR A 177 -10.86 -19.56 45.25
CA THR A 177 -12.15 -19.18 45.86
C THR A 177 -12.44 -19.97 47.15
N ALA A 178 -12.05 -21.25 47.21
CA ALA A 178 -12.20 -22.06 48.41
C ALA A 178 -11.28 -21.62 49.57
N LEU A 179 -10.05 -21.19 49.27
CA LEU A 179 -9.08 -20.74 50.27
C LEU A 179 -9.35 -19.33 50.80
N PHE A 180 -9.94 -18.47 49.97
CA PHE A 180 -10.22 -17.08 50.32
C PHE A 180 -11.67 -16.71 49.96
N PRO A 181 -12.67 -17.23 50.70
CA PRO A 181 -14.04 -16.78 50.57
C PRO A 181 -14.17 -15.28 50.83
N GLN A 182 -15.01 -14.63 50.03
CA GLN A 182 -15.43 -13.26 50.25
C GLN A 182 -16.61 -13.24 51.24
N ILE A 183 -16.48 -12.47 52.31
CA ILE A 183 -17.45 -12.35 53.39
C ILE A 183 -17.83 -10.87 53.54
N ILE A 184 -19.11 -10.59 53.80
CA ILE A 184 -19.59 -9.22 54.05
C ILE A 184 -19.56 -8.96 55.54
N ASP A 185 -18.89 -7.89 55.96
CA ASP A 185 -18.91 -7.41 57.34
C ASP A 185 -20.29 -6.79 57.66
N PRO A 186 -21.04 -7.30 58.66
CA PRO A 186 -22.35 -6.78 59.00
C PRO A 186 -22.34 -5.34 59.55
N ALA A 187 -21.22 -4.85 60.09
CA ALA A 187 -21.14 -3.50 60.64
C ALA A 187 -20.97 -2.43 59.55
N THR A 188 -20.17 -2.72 58.53
CA THR A 188 -19.81 -1.74 57.47
C THR A 188 -20.47 -2.02 56.12
N GLY A 189 -20.98 -3.24 55.91
CA GLY A 189 -21.49 -3.69 54.61
C GLY A 189 -20.40 -3.94 53.56
N LEU A 190 -19.12 -3.79 53.93
CA LEU A 190 -17.98 -3.98 53.04
C LEU A 190 -17.55 -5.46 53.01
N ALA A 191 -17.03 -5.89 51.86
CA ALA A 191 -16.54 -7.24 51.70
C ALA A 191 -15.05 -7.36 52.09
N TYR A 192 -14.71 -8.38 52.85
CA TYR A 192 -13.34 -8.80 53.15
C TYR A 192 -13.11 -10.25 52.73
N TYR A 193 -11.85 -10.65 52.62
CA TYR A 193 -11.43 -12.01 52.30
C TYR A 193 -10.88 -12.69 53.54
N TYR A 194 -11.29 -13.93 53.78
CA TYR A 194 -10.84 -14.72 54.92
C TYR A 194 -9.95 -15.88 54.46
N ASP A 195 -8.71 -15.95 54.93
CA ASP A 195 -7.81 -17.07 54.63
C ASP A 195 -8.17 -18.29 55.51
N THR A 196 -8.72 -19.34 54.90
CA THR A 196 -9.15 -20.54 55.62
C THR A 196 -8.00 -21.34 56.23
N ARG A 197 -6.75 -21.09 55.83
CA ARG A 197 -5.58 -21.83 56.31
C ARG A 197 -4.91 -21.18 57.52
N THR A 198 -4.90 -19.85 57.57
CA THR A 198 -4.23 -19.08 58.63
C THR A 198 -5.21 -18.43 59.60
N GLY A 199 -6.49 -18.33 59.22
CA GLY A 199 -7.51 -17.60 59.97
C GLY A 199 -7.39 -16.08 59.87
N ALA A 200 -6.49 -15.56 59.03
CA ALA A 200 -6.29 -14.13 58.85
C ALA A 200 -7.40 -13.51 57.95
N ALA A 201 -7.86 -12.31 58.31
CA ALA A 201 -8.76 -11.51 57.49
C ALA A 201 -8.00 -10.40 56.76
N SER A 202 -8.35 -10.15 55.50
CA SER A 202 -7.77 -9.09 54.67
C SER A 202 -8.84 -8.36 53.89
N TRP A 203 -8.74 -7.03 53.83
CA TRP A 203 -9.60 -6.18 53.00
C TRP A 203 -9.11 -6.10 51.55
N THR A 204 -7.87 -6.51 51.27
CA THR A 204 -7.31 -6.56 49.92
C THR A 204 -7.49 -7.95 49.31
N PRO A 205 -7.99 -8.06 48.05
CA PRO A 205 -8.06 -9.33 47.34
C PRO A 205 -6.66 -9.91 47.19
N PRO A 206 -6.45 -11.22 47.42
CA PRO A 206 -5.12 -11.81 47.25
C PRO A 206 -4.68 -11.71 45.79
N SER A 207 -3.41 -11.35 45.54
CA SER A 207 -2.91 -10.98 44.20
C SER A 207 -3.00 -12.10 43.15
N ARG A 208 -3.13 -13.36 43.56
CA ARG A 208 -3.22 -14.53 42.66
C ARG A 208 -4.60 -14.73 42.01
N PHE A 209 -5.58 -13.90 42.33
CA PHE A 209 -6.95 -13.98 41.81
C PHE A 209 -7.22 -13.12 40.56
N LEU A 210 -6.27 -12.25 40.17
CA LEU A 210 -6.46 -11.26 39.10
C LEU A 210 -5.79 -11.63 37.77
N VAL A 211 -5.87 -12.89 37.36
CA VAL A 211 -5.57 -13.25 35.96
C VAL A 211 -6.85 -13.77 35.30
N SER A 212 -7.72 -12.81 34.94
CA SER A 212 -8.84 -12.99 34.02
C SER A 212 -8.33 -13.21 32.60
#